data_AF-A0A350CB56-F1
#
_entry.id   AF-A0A350CB56-F1
#
_cell.length_a   1.000
_cell.length_b   1.000
_cell.length_c   1.000
_cell.angle_alpha   90.00
_cell.angle_beta   90.00
_cell.angle_gamma   90.00
#
_symmetry.space_group_name_H-M   'P 1'
#
loop_
_entity.id
_entity.type
_entity.pdbx_description
1 polymer ?
#
loop_
_entity_poly.entity_id
_entity_poly.type
_entity_poly.pdbx_seq_one_letter_code
_entity_poly.pdbx_strand_id
1 'polypeptide(L)'
;MSQPSPAFQLLHHVGRRLLLARAARALHVCSLVAMTLAAVAVLVVRLAGLLPPEQQSGWWLLAIPAAAALGAGLFFRRLDRTAAARAVDQFARTDDLFLTLVTLHSSAGQYQPLVEQSAVGVAPRIVPRQVVPFRAKRPLGIQAVAVSLLALLLVLVPTLDPFGRVEAATKVQQQKKQVEQLLKSVRTRDDQVSREVKAAEERQQKIDAQTKELMAALRKMKPAEKQPNSQVLDSQRQNLNQLWKQASSEQVREMLSQNSESMTGSQRGQKMNDWLKELQDGRTDSLQKELQNAQETLKSMLNADSAEERKKLASELKKQLQDLK
;
A
#
# COMPACT_ATOMS: atom_id res chain seq x y z
N MET A 1 63.05 -7.53 -15.97
CA MET A 1 61.63 -7.71 -16.35
C MET A 1 61.56 -7.82 -17.87
N SER A 2 61.57 -9.03 -18.40
CA SER A 2 61.50 -9.29 -19.85
C SER A 2 60.12 -8.88 -20.38
N GLN A 3 60.08 -8.09 -21.45
CA GLN A 3 58.82 -7.73 -22.09
C GLN A 3 58.13 -8.99 -22.64
N PRO A 4 56.81 -9.15 -22.47
CA PRO A 4 56.09 -10.31 -23.00
C PRO A 4 56.16 -10.31 -24.52
N SER A 5 56.60 -11.42 -25.13
CA SER A 5 56.74 -11.51 -26.59
C SER A 5 55.37 -11.35 -27.29
N PRO A 6 55.34 -10.77 -28.51
CA PRO A 6 54.08 -10.43 -29.18
C PRO A 6 53.18 -11.65 -29.44
N ALA A 7 53.78 -12.84 -29.59
CA ALA A 7 53.05 -14.11 -29.69
C ALA A 7 52.26 -14.43 -28.42
N PHE A 8 52.85 -14.27 -27.22
CA PHE A 8 52.14 -14.47 -25.96
C PHE A 8 51.10 -13.38 -25.69
N GLN A 9 51.37 -12.14 -26.11
CA GLN A 9 50.37 -11.07 -26.03
C GLN A 9 49.15 -11.41 -26.89
N LEU A 10 49.35 -11.91 -28.11
CA LEU A 10 48.26 -12.37 -28.98
C LEU A 10 47.44 -13.49 -28.32
N LEU A 11 48.11 -14.52 -27.79
CA LEU A 11 47.45 -15.63 -27.11
C LEU A 11 46.66 -15.17 -25.88
N HIS A 12 47.17 -14.19 -25.13
CA HIS A 12 46.44 -13.61 -24.00
C HIS A 12 45.17 -12.87 -24.45
N HIS A 13 45.25 -12.07 -25.52
CA HIS A 13 44.09 -11.35 -26.06
C HIS A 13 43.03 -12.31 -26.63
N VAL A 14 43.44 -13.34 -27.36
CA VAL A 14 42.54 -14.38 -27.88
C VAL A 14 41.94 -15.18 -26.73
N GLY A 15 42.74 -15.56 -25.73
CA GLY A 15 42.29 -16.26 -24.53
C GLY A 15 41.21 -15.48 -23.77
N ARG A 16 41.43 -14.17 -23.52
CA ARG A 16 40.42 -13.30 -22.90
C ARG A 16 39.13 -13.20 -23.72
N ARG A 17 39.24 -13.09 -25.04
CA ARG A 17 38.06 -13.06 -25.93
C ARG A 17 37.31 -14.38 -25.92
N LEU A 18 38.02 -15.50 -25.92
CA LEU A 18 37.43 -16.83 -25.89
C LEU A 18 36.74 -17.10 -24.55
N LEU A 19 37.35 -16.66 -23.44
CA LEU A 19 36.73 -16.63 -22.11
C LEU A 19 35.41 -15.83 -22.12
N LEU A 20 35.43 -14.59 -22.61
CA LEU A 20 34.22 -13.75 -22.69
C LEU A 20 33.14 -14.37 -23.57
N ALA A 21 33.52 -14.93 -24.73
CA ALA A 21 32.57 -15.58 -25.63
C ALA A 21 31.93 -16.84 -25.01
N ARG A 22 32.73 -17.66 -24.30
CA ARG A 22 32.21 -18.82 -23.56
C ARG A 22 31.34 -18.40 -22.38
N ALA A 23 31.75 -17.38 -21.62
CA ALA A 23 30.99 -16.85 -20.49
C ALA A 23 29.63 -16.35 -20.94
N ALA A 24 29.59 -15.56 -22.01
CA ALA A 24 28.35 -15.06 -22.58
C ALA A 24 27.44 -16.19 -23.10
N ARG A 25 28.01 -17.23 -23.71
CA ARG A 25 27.23 -18.39 -24.16
C ARG A 25 26.67 -19.19 -22.99
N ALA A 26 27.48 -19.44 -21.96
CA ALA A 26 27.04 -20.12 -20.74
C ALA A 26 25.94 -19.32 -20.04
N LEU A 27 26.13 -18.01 -19.87
CA LEU A 27 25.13 -17.11 -19.30
C LEU A 27 23.84 -17.09 -20.13
N HIS A 28 23.94 -17.12 -21.46
CA HIS A 28 22.77 -17.22 -22.33
C HIS A 28 22.00 -18.53 -22.13
N VAL A 29 22.68 -19.67 -22.09
CA VAL A 29 22.03 -20.96 -21.86
C VAL A 29 21.44 -21.04 -20.46
N CYS A 30 22.19 -20.66 -19.42
CA CYS A 30 21.70 -20.64 -18.04
C CYS A 30 20.51 -19.70 -17.85
N SER A 31 20.51 -18.53 -18.47
CA SER A 31 19.37 -17.61 -18.41
C SER A 31 18.14 -18.16 -19.12
N LEU A 32 18.27 -18.82 -20.27
CA LEU A 32 17.14 -19.48 -20.93
C LEU A 32 16.57 -20.63 -20.09
N VAL A 33 17.43 -21.45 -19.50
CA VAL A 33 16.99 -22.53 -18.58
C VAL A 33 16.30 -21.96 -17.35
N ALA A 34 16.85 -20.91 -16.74
CA ALA A 34 16.23 -20.27 -15.59
C ALA A 34 14.88 -19.62 -15.94
N MET A 35 14.77 -18.96 -17.10
CA MET A 35 13.53 -18.36 -17.59
C MET A 35 12.45 -19.40 -17.89
N THR A 36 12.82 -20.52 -18.51
CA THR A 36 11.87 -21.61 -18.79
C THR A 36 11.38 -22.27 -17.51
N LEU A 37 12.27 -22.56 -16.55
CA LEU A 37 11.90 -23.05 -15.22
C LEU A 37 10.99 -22.06 -14.48
N ALA A 38 11.31 -20.77 -14.52
CA ALA A 38 10.48 -19.73 -13.94
C ALA A 38 9.09 -19.65 -14.58
N ALA A 39 9.01 -19.74 -15.91
CA ALA A 39 7.73 -19.74 -16.63
C ALA A 39 6.85 -20.93 -16.21
N VAL A 40 7.44 -22.12 -16.11
CA VAL A 40 6.74 -23.33 -15.64
C VAL A 40 6.29 -23.17 -14.19
N ALA A 41 7.15 -22.66 -13.31
CA ALA A 41 6.80 -22.43 -11.91
C ALA A 41 5.64 -21.43 -11.77
N VAL A 42 5.66 -20.32 -12.52
CA VAL A 42 4.57 -19.35 -12.56
C VAL A 42 3.29 -19.98 -13.04
N LEU A 43 3.33 -20.77 -14.11
CA LEU A 43 2.15 -21.48 -14.61
C LEU A 43 1.59 -22.43 -13.56
N VAL A 44 2.42 -23.22 -12.88
CA VAL A 44 1.98 -24.12 -11.81
C VAL A 44 1.34 -23.34 -10.66
N VAL A 45 1.97 -22.26 -10.19
CA VAL A 45 1.42 -21.44 -9.10
C VAL A 45 0.11 -20.76 -9.49
N ARG A 46 0.01 -20.25 -10.73
CA ARG A 46 -1.18 -19.56 -11.25
C ARG A 46 -2.34 -20.51 -11.56
N LEU A 47 -2.06 -21.71 -12.04
CA LEU A 47 -3.06 -22.74 -12.35
C LEU A 47 -3.53 -23.52 -11.11
N ALA A 48 -2.67 -23.63 -10.09
CA ALA A 48 -2.99 -24.33 -8.84
C ALA A 48 -3.47 -23.40 -7.72
N GLY A 49 -3.50 -22.08 -7.94
CA GLY A 49 -3.94 -21.11 -6.93
C GLY A 49 -3.11 -21.13 -5.62
N LEU A 50 -1.85 -21.58 -5.67
CA LEU A 50 -1.05 -21.88 -4.47
C LEU A 50 -0.64 -20.62 -3.68
N LEU A 51 -0.48 -19.47 -4.35
CA LEU A 51 -0.06 -18.23 -3.71
C LEU A 51 -1.00 -17.06 -4.03
N PRO A 52 -1.39 -16.26 -3.03
CA PRO A 52 -2.18 -15.05 -3.23
C PRO A 52 -1.40 -13.99 -4.04
N PRO A 53 -2.10 -13.14 -4.81
CA PRO A 53 -1.49 -12.18 -5.73
C PRO A 53 -0.59 -11.15 -5.04
N GLU A 54 -0.82 -10.82 -3.78
CA GLU A 54 0.01 -9.85 -3.05
C GLU A 54 1.41 -10.38 -2.65
N GLN A 55 1.59 -11.70 -2.57
CA GLN A 55 2.91 -12.31 -2.33
C GLN A 55 3.71 -12.51 -3.63
N GLN A 56 3.09 -12.32 -4.79
CA GLN A 56 3.75 -12.40 -6.09
C GLN A 56 4.47 -11.07 -6.41
N SER A 57 5.31 -10.60 -5.48
CA SER A 57 6.10 -9.38 -5.66
C SER A 57 7.09 -9.56 -6.82
N GLY A 58 7.13 -8.62 -7.76
CA GLY A 58 7.99 -8.69 -8.96
C GLY A 58 9.50 -8.80 -8.67
N TRP A 59 9.93 -8.66 -7.42
CA TRP A 59 11.35 -8.78 -7.03
C TRP A 59 11.94 -10.17 -7.24
N TRP A 60 11.15 -11.25 -7.22
CA TRP A 60 11.68 -12.59 -7.52
C TRP A 60 12.17 -12.70 -8.98
N LEU A 61 11.71 -11.83 -9.88
CA LEU A 61 12.23 -11.75 -11.25
C LEU A 61 13.70 -11.33 -11.30
N LEU A 62 14.20 -10.59 -10.29
CA LEU A 62 15.63 -10.27 -10.14
C LEU A 62 16.44 -11.49 -9.66
N ALA A 63 15.80 -12.48 -9.05
CA ALA A 63 16.47 -13.73 -8.69
C ALA A 63 16.83 -14.57 -9.93
N ILE A 64 16.11 -14.41 -11.05
CA ILE A 64 16.36 -15.13 -12.30
C ILE A 64 17.74 -14.79 -12.90
N PRO A 65 18.11 -13.51 -13.16
CA PRO A 65 19.45 -13.18 -13.65
C PRO A 65 20.54 -13.51 -12.63
N ALA A 66 20.26 -13.41 -11.32
CA ALA A 66 21.21 -13.78 -10.28
C ALA A 66 21.50 -15.29 -10.29
N ALA A 67 20.47 -16.14 -10.35
CA ALA A 67 20.60 -17.59 -10.47
C ALA A 67 21.28 -17.99 -11.79
N ALA A 68 20.98 -17.30 -12.89
CA ALA A 68 21.65 -17.52 -14.16
C ALA A 68 23.15 -17.17 -14.11
N ALA A 69 23.52 -16.08 -13.43
CA ALA A 69 24.91 -15.68 -13.24
C ALA A 69 25.67 -16.67 -12.34
N LEU A 70 25.05 -17.13 -11.25
CA LEU A 70 25.62 -18.16 -10.37
C LEU A 70 25.79 -19.50 -11.11
N GLY A 71 24.77 -19.94 -11.85
CA GLY A 71 24.85 -21.13 -12.69
C GLY A 71 25.95 -20.99 -13.74
N ALA A 72 26.02 -19.86 -14.44
CA ALA A 72 27.09 -19.60 -15.39
C ALA A 72 28.47 -19.66 -14.74
N GLY A 73 28.63 -19.12 -13.54
CA GLY A 73 29.88 -19.17 -12.76
C GLY A 73 30.28 -20.60 -12.36
N LEU A 74 29.33 -21.42 -11.92
CA LEU A 74 29.56 -22.83 -11.54
C LEU A 74 29.93 -23.70 -12.74
N PHE A 75 29.31 -23.47 -13.89
CA PHE A 75 29.59 -24.22 -15.13
C PHE A 75 30.73 -23.60 -15.96
N PHE A 76 31.33 -22.48 -15.50
CA PHE A 76 32.47 -21.86 -16.17
C PHE A 76 33.74 -22.66 -15.92
N ARG A 77 34.07 -23.58 -16.84
CA ARG A 77 35.37 -24.28 -16.80
C ARG A 77 36.50 -23.31 -17.15
N ARG A 78 37.59 -23.36 -16.37
CA ARG A 78 38.84 -22.61 -16.64
C ARG A 78 39.30 -22.88 -18.08
N LEU A 79 39.68 -21.81 -18.78
CA LEU A 79 40.17 -21.93 -20.14
C LEU A 79 41.65 -22.29 -20.12
N ASP A 80 41.96 -23.43 -20.74
CA ASP A 80 43.33 -23.84 -20.93
C ASP A 80 44.01 -22.99 -22.02
N ARG A 81 45.28 -22.62 -21.82
CA ARG A 81 46.07 -21.82 -22.78
C ARG A 81 46.18 -22.52 -24.13
N THR A 82 46.15 -23.85 -24.11
CA THR A 82 46.12 -24.71 -25.31
C THR A 82 44.88 -24.46 -26.18
N ALA A 83 43.73 -24.09 -25.59
CA ALA A 83 42.51 -23.81 -26.34
C ALA A 83 42.58 -22.48 -27.10
N ALA A 84 43.28 -21.48 -26.54
CA ALA A 84 43.55 -20.23 -27.25
C ALA A 84 44.52 -20.47 -28.41
N ALA A 85 45.57 -21.26 -28.18
CA ALA A 85 46.53 -21.63 -29.21
C ALA A 85 45.89 -22.37 -30.39
N ARG A 86 45.11 -23.43 -30.12
CA ARG A 86 44.36 -24.15 -31.17
C ARG A 86 43.40 -23.26 -31.94
N ALA A 87 42.74 -22.32 -31.27
CA ALA A 87 41.82 -21.39 -31.95
C ALA A 87 42.58 -20.47 -32.92
N VAL A 88 43.78 -20.03 -32.55
CA VAL A 88 44.66 -19.24 -33.42
C VAL A 88 45.16 -20.09 -34.59
N ASP A 89 45.66 -21.31 -34.31
CA ASP A 89 46.18 -22.21 -35.34
C ASP A 89 45.12 -22.60 -36.37
N GLN A 90 43.90 -22.91 -35.93
CA GLN A 90 42.78 -23.22 -36.82
C GLN A 90 42.35 -22.03 -37.70
N PHE A 91 42.44 -20.81 -37.17
CA PHE A 91 42.05 -19.61 -37.91
C PHE A 91 43.13 -19.18 -38.91
N ALA A 92 44.40 -19.19 -38.48
CA ALA A 92 45.53 -18.73 -39.27
C ALA A 92 46.16 -19.82 -40.16
N ARG A 93 45.75 -21.08 -39.99
CA ARG A 93 46.32 -22.27 -40.65
C ARG A 93 47.84 -22.36 -40.47
N THR A 94 48.27 -22.26 -39.22
CA THR A 94 49.69 -22.22 -38.84
C THR A 94 50.22 -23.57 -38.36
N ASP A 95 49.59 -24.68 -38.77
CA ASP A 95 50.03 -26.05 -38.49
C ASP A 95 50.50 -26.29 -37.04
N ASP A 96 49.66 -25.90 -36.07
CA ASP A 96 49.92 -26.05 -34.63
C ASP A 96 51.16 -25.31 -34.09
N LEU A 97 51.65 -24.27 -34.80
CA LEU A 97 52.76 -23.41 -34.35
C LEU A 97 52.50 -22.76 -32.98
N PHE A 98 51.30 -22.26 -32.72
CA PHE A 98 51.00 -21.63 -31.44
C PHE A 98 50.74 -22.67 -30.35
N LEU A 99 50.21 -23.85 -30.71
CA LEU A 99 50.05 -24.97 -29.78
C LEU A 99 51.43 -25.47 -29.32
N THR A 100 52.35 -25.68 -30.25
CA THR A 100 53.73 -26.09 -29.97
C THR A 100 54.47 -25.04 -29.14
N LEU A 101 54.29 -23.74 -29.41
CA LEU A 101 54.81 -22.66 -28.57
C LEU A 101 54.36 -22.79 -27.11
N VAL A 102 53.07 -23.04 -26.88
CA VAL A 102 52.51 -23.16 -25.52
C VAL A 102 53.00 -24.43 -24.82
N THR A 103 53.16 -25.54 -25.52
CA THR A 103 53.67 -26.80 -24.93
C THR A 103 55.17 -26.76 -24.65
N LEU A 104 55.95 -26.13 -25.55
CA LEU A 104 57.40 -25.94 -25.38
C LEU A 104 57.73 -24.91 -24.31
N HIS A 105 56.86 -23.94 -24.03
CA HIS A 105 57.10 -22.98 -22.95
C HIS A 105 57.27 -23.63 -21.57
N SER A 106 56.65 -24.79 -21.34
CA SER A 106 56.78 -25.58 -20.12
C SER A 106 57.89 -26.64 -20.17
N SER A 107 58.60 -26.78 -21.30
CA SER A 107 59.61 -27.82 -21.54
C SER A 107 60.94 -27.18 -21.91
N ALA A 108 62.01 -27.44 -21.15
CA ALA A 108 63.34 -26.90 -21.47
C ALA A 108 63.92 -27.61 -22.71
N GLY A 109 63.78 -26.99 -23.89
CA GLY A 109 64.23 -27.57 -25.16
C GLY A 109 64.98 -26.57 -26.05
N GLN A 110 65.99 -27.06 -26.77
CA GLN A 110 66.82 -26.26 -27.69
C GLN A 110 66.03 -25.62 -28.84
N TYR A 111 64.85 -26.15 -29.17
CA TYR A 111 63.99 -25.65 -30.24
C TYR A 111 63.04 -24.52 -29.82
N GLN A 112 62.96 -24.20 -28.52
CA GLN A 112 62.11 -23.11 -28.01
C GLN A 112 62.32 -21.76 -28.71
N PRO A 113 63.56 -21.24 -28.89
CA PRO A 113 63.77 -19.94 -29.53
C PRO A 113 63.37 -19.95 -31.02
N LEU A 114 63.49 -21.09 -31.70
CA LEU A 114 63.12 -21.21 -33.13
C LEU A 114 61.61 -21.10 -33.34
N VAL A 115 60.84 -21.80 -32.49
CA VAL A 115 59.38 -21.74 -32.51
C VAL A 115 58.88 -20.36 -32.07
N GLU A 116 59.54 -19.74 -31.07
CA GLU A 116 59.19 -18.40 -30.63
C GLU A 116 59.43 -17.35 -31.72
N GLN A 117 60.57 -17.36 -32.40
CA GLN A 117 60.84 -16.44 -33.52
C GLN A 117 59.84 -16.60 -34.66
N SER A 118 59.50 -17.85 -35.00
CA SER A 118 58.50 -18.16 -36.04
C SER A 118 57.11 -17.65 -35.64
N ALA A 119 56.70 -17.87 -34.39
CA ALA A 119 55.43 -17.37 -33.87
C ALA A 119 55.39 -15.83 -33.81
N VAL A 120 56.50 -15.18 -33.47
CA VAL A 120 56.63 -13.71 -33.47
C VAL A 120 56.47 -13.13 -34.88
N GLY A 121 57.02 -13.80 -35.91
CA GLY A 121 56.88 -13.36 -37.30
C GLY A 121 55.43 -13.44 -37.83
N VAL A 122 54.66 -14.42 -37.36
CA VAL A 122 53.27 -14.64 -37.80
C VAL A 122 52.25 -13.87 -36.96
N ALA A 123 52.50 -13.68 -35.66
CA ALA A 123 51.61 -13.02 -34.71
C ALA A 123 51.01 -11.67 -35.17
N PRO A 124 51.77 -10.70 -35.72
CA PRO A 124 51.20 -9.39 -36.08
C PRO A 124 50.20 -9.44 -37.23
N ARG A 125 50.19 -10.50 -38.04
CA ARG A 125 49.25 -10.67 -39.15
C ARG A 125 47.88 -11.15 -38.70
N ILE A 126 47.76 -11.67 -37.48
CA ILE A 126 46.55 -12.30 -36.97
C ILE A 126 45.78 -11.29 -36.11
N VAL A 127 44.54 -10.99 -36.51
CA VAL A 127 43.66 -10.10 -35.76
C VAL A 127 42.84 -10.88 -34.75
N PRO A 128 43.00 -10.67 -33.42
CA PRO A 128 42.29 -11.44 -32.38
C PRO A 128 40.76 -11.38 -32.47
N ARG A 129 40.21 -10.33 -33.08
CA ARG A 129 38.76 -10.15 -33.28
C ARG A 129 38.17 -11.09 -34.33
N GLN A 130 38.97 -11.50 -35.31
CA GLN A 130 38.54 -12.40 -36.37
C GLN A 130 38.62 -13.86 -35.94
N VAL A 131 39.63 -14.20 -35.11
CA VAL A 131 39.81 -15.55 -34.52
C VAL A 131 38.58 -15.96 -33.69
N VAL A 132 38.05 -15.06 -32.85
CA VAL A 132 36.86 -15.32 -32.03
C VAL A 132 35.80 -14.22 -32.25
N PRO A 133 34.87 -14.41 -33.21
CA PRO A 133 33.81 -13.44 -33.48
C PRO A 133 32.74 -13.47 -32.40
N PHE A 134 32.59 -12.36 -31.67
CA PHE A 134 31.54 -12.20 -30.66
C PHE A 134 30.24 -11.67 -31.30
N ARG A 135 29.23 -12.53 -31.43
CA ARG A 135 27.92 -12.17 -32.03
C ARG A 135 26.84 -12.06 -30.95
N ALA A 136 26.79 -10.95 -30.22
CA ALA A 136 25.81 -10.72 -29.14
C ALA A 136 24.37 -10.44 -29.62
N LYS A 137 24.17 -10.00 -30.87
CA LYS A 137 22.85 -9.52 -31.34
C LYS A 137 21.76 -10.60 -31.31
N ARG A 138 22.08 -11.81 -31.79
CA ARG A 138 21.12 -12.94 -31.83
C ARG A 138 20.68 -13.42 -30.44
N PRO A 139 21.59 -13.74 -29.49
CA PRO A 139 21.17 -14.21 -28.17
C PRO A 139 20.39 -13.16 -27.38
N LEU A 140 20.73 -11.87 -27.52
CA LEU A 140 19.97 -10.77 -26.88
C LEU A 140 18.54 -10.68 -27.42
N GLY A 141 18.34 -10.84 -28.74
CA GLY A 141 17.00 -10.86 -29.34
C GLY A 141 16.15 -12.01 -28.80
N ILE A 142 16.72 -13.22 -28.69
CA ILE A 142 16.01 -14.39 -28.15
C ILE A 142 15.65 -14.18 -26.68
N GLN A 143 16.56 -13.61 -25.88
CA GLN A 143 16.29 -13.27 -24.49
C GLN A 143 15.17 -12.22 -24.35
N ALA A 144 15.17 -11.19 -25.20
CA ALA A 144 14.11 -10.19 -25.22
C ALA A 144 12.74 -10.84 -25.50
N VAL A 145 12.67 -11.71 -26.53
CA VAL A 145 11.44 -12.45 -26.85
C VAL A 145 11.00 -13.35 -25.69
N ALA A 146 11.93 -14.07 -25.05
CA ALA A 146 11.62 -14.94 -23.91
C ALA A 146 11.08 -14.14 -22.70
N VAL A 147 11.66 -12.97 -22.42
CA VAL A 147 11.18 -12.07 -21.36
C VAL A 147 9.81 -11.50 -21.70
N SER A 148 9.59 -11.08 -22.95
CA SER A 148 8.28 -10.62 -23.42
C SER A 148 7.22 -11.71 -23.30
N LEU A 149 7.56 -12.97 -23.62
CA LEU A 149 6.65 -14.10 -23.50
C LEU A 149 6.31 -14.43 -22.05
N LEU A 150 7.29 -14.36 -21.14
CA LEU A 150 7.05 -14.50 -19.69
C LEU A 150 6.14 -13.38 -19.16
N ALA A 151 6.39 -12.12 -19.57
CA ALA A 151 5.55 -10.99 -19.18
C ALA A 151 4.11 -11.14 -19.70
N LEU A 152 3.95 -11.60 -20.94
CA LEU A 152 2.64 -11.88 -21.53
C LEU A 152 1.89 -12.97 -20.76
N LEU A 153 2.58 -14.04 -20.33
CA LEU A 153 1.99 -15.08 -19.49
C LEU A 153 1.47 -14.54 -18.15
N LEU A 154 2.19 -13.60 -17.52
CA LEU A 154 1.76 -13.00 -16.25
C LEU A 154 0.50 -12.12 -16.40
N VAL A 155 0.32 -11.48 -17.55
CA VAL A 155 -0.83 -10.60 -17.82
C VAL A 155 -2.03 -11.38 -18.33
N LEU A 156 -1.81 -12.34 -19.24
CA LEU A 156 -2.88 -13.00 -19.98
C LEU A 156 -3.45 -14.22 -19.25
N VAL A 157 -2.68 -14.87 -18.36
CA VAL A 157 -3.15 -16.07 -17.66
C VAL A 157 -3.86 -15.68 -16.36
N PRO A 158 -5.21 -15.79 -16.30
CA PRO A 158 -5.95 -15.58 -15.07
C PRO A 158 -5.55 -16.65 -14.03
N THR A 159 -5.68 -16.30 -12.75
CA THR A 159 -5.51 -17.27 -11.67
C THR A 159 -6.70 -18.22 -11.69
N LEU A 160 -6.45 -19.47 -12.06
CA LEU A 160 -7.41 -20.55 -11.88
C LEU A 160 -7.15 -21.06 -10.46
N ASP A 161 -8.11 -20.86 -9.55
CA ASP A 161 -8.03 -21.32 -8.16
C ASP A 161 -8.95 -22.54 -7.95
N PRO A 162 -8.48 -23.75 -8.29
CA PRO A 162 -9.28 -24.97 -8.08
C PRO A 162 -9.46 -25.33 -6.60
N PHE A 163 -8.76 -24.66 -5.67
CA PHE A 163 -8.75 -25.00 -4.25
C PHE A 163 -9.30 -23.91 -3.32
N GLY A 164 -9.74 -22.76 -3.86
CA GLY A 164 -10.30 -21.64 -3.09
C GLY A 164 -9.35 -20.99 -2.09
N ARG A 165 -8.03 -21.25 -2.18
CA ARG A 165 -7.04 -20.77 -1.21
C ARG A 165 -6.77 -19.28 -1.36
N VAL A 166 -6.86 -18.76 -2.58
CA VAL A 166 -6.70 -17.33 -2.85
C VAL A 166 -7.87 -16.55 -2.26
N GLU A 167 -9.09 -17.07 -2.40
CA GLU A 167 -10.28 -16.48 -1.76
C GLU A 167 -10.21 -16.50 -0.23
N ALA A 168 -9.74 -17.60 0.36
CA ALA A 168 -9.57 -17.68 1.81
C ALA A 168 -8.54 -16.65 2.30
N ALA A 169 -7.41 -16.51 1.59
CA ALA A 169 -6.37 -15.54 1.93
C ALA A 169 -6.84 -14.08 1.78
N THR A 170 -7.59 -13.76 0.72
CA THR A 170 -8.12 -12.40 0.51
C THR A 170 -9.16 -12.04 1.57
N LYS A 171 -10.04 -12.98 1.97
CA LYS A 171 -10.99 -12.77 3.07
C LYS A 171 -10.29 -12.45 4.39
N VAL A 172 -9.25 -13.22 4.75
CA VAL A 172 -8.45 -12.95 5.96
C VAL A 172 -7.78 -11.58 5.89
N GLN A 173 -7.28 -11.18 4.72
CA GLN A 173 -6.64 -9.88 4.54
C GLN A 173 -7.65 -8.72 4.63
N GLN A 174 -8.85 -8.89 4.08
CA GLN A 174 -9.94 -7.92 4.22
C GLN A 174 -10.34 -7.77 5.69
N GLN A 175 -10.48 -8.88 6.42
CA GLN A 175 -10.76 -8.86 7.86
C GLN A 175 -9.67 -8.09 8.63
N LYS A 176 -8.38 -8.32 8.33
CA LYS A 176 -7.29 -7.55 8.95
C LYS A 176 -7.37 -6.06 8.67
N LYS A 177 -7.63 -5.67 7.42
CA LYS A 177 -7.80 -4.25 7.04
C LYS A 177 -9.00 -3.62 7.76
N GLN A 178 -10.10 -4.35 7.90
CA GLN A 178 -11.28 -3.90 8.67
C GLN A 178 -10.95 -3.74 10.15
N VAL A 179 -10.23 -4.69 10.76
CA VAL A 179 -9.80 -4.59 12.17
C VAL A 179 -8.87 -3.40 12.37
N GLU A 180 -7.93 -3.12 11.45
CA GLU A 180 -7.08 -1.94 11.54
C GLU A 180 -7.86 -0.62 11.44
N GLN A 181 -8.85 -0.55 10.55
CA GLN A 181 -9.74 0.62 10.45
C GLN A 181 -10.58 0.80 11.72
N LEU A 182 -11.10 -0.31 12.26
CA LEU A 182 -11.83 -0.31 13.52
C LEU A 182 -10.93 0.18 14.66
N LEU A 183 -9.71 -0.34 14.79
CA LEU A 183 -8.75 0.10 15.81
C LEU A 183 -8.42 1.59 15.70
N LYS A 184 -8.27 2.11 14.48
CA LYS A 184 -8.09 3.56 14.26
C LYS A 184 -9.30 4.36 14.73
N SER A 185 -10.50 3.92 14.36
CA SER A 185 -11.75 4.60 14.77
C SER A 185 -11.99 4.53 16.29
N VAL A 186 -11.59 3.42 16.93
CA VAL A 186 -11.66 3.26 18.38
C VAL A 186 -10.68 4.19 19.07
N ARG A 187 -9.43 4.29 18.59
CA ARG A 187 -8.45 5.24 19.14
C ARG A 187 -8.93 6.69 19.05
N THR A 188 -9.48 7.08 17.91
CA THR A 188 -10.02 8.45 17.76
C THR A 188 -11.21 8.70 18.67
N ARG A 189 -12.06 7.69 18.90
CA ARG A 189 -13.17 7.80 19.86
C ARG A 189 -12.68 7.87 21.30
N ASP A 190 -11.67 7.09 21.66
CA ASP A 190 -11.07 7.13 23.01
C ASP A 190 -10.44 8.52 23.29
N ASP A 191 -9.76 9.10 22.29
CA ASP A 191 -9.24 10.47 22.35
C ASP A 191 -10.36 11.53 22.46
N GLN A 192 -11.51 11.33 21.79
CA GLN A 192 -12.66 12.23 21.88
C GLN A 192 -13.33 12.14 23.26
N VAL A 193 -13.66 10.92 23.70
CA VAL A 193 -14.30 10.68 25.00
C VAL A 193 -13.42 11.19 26.14
N SER A 194 -12.11 10.96 26.09
CA SER A 194 -11.20 11.49 27.12
C SER A 194 -11.14 13.02 27.16
N ARG A 195 -11.33 13.72 26.03
CA ARG A 195 -11.47 15.19 26.00
C ARG A 195 -12.82 15.64 26.55
N GLU A 196 -13.91 14.96 26.18
CA GLU A 196 -15.26 15.26 26.65
C GLU A 196 -15.39 15.06 28.17
N VAL A 197 -14.81 13.98 28.70
CA VAL A 197 -14.78 13.71 30.16
C VAL A 197 -14.04 14.82 30.89
N LYS A 198 -12.86 15.24 30.41
CA LYS A 198 -12.11 16.37 31.00
C LYS A 198 -12.92 17.67 30.95
N ALA A 199 -13.56 17.96 29.82
CA ALA A 199 -14.43 19.14 29.68
C ALA A 199 -15.66 19.06 30.59
N ALA A 200 -16.23 17.87 30.81
CA ALA A 200 -17.33 17.65 31.76
C ALA A 200 -16.87 17.86 33.21
N GLU A 201 -15.69 17.35 33.60
CA GLU A 201 -15.11 17.56 34.92
C GLU A 201 -14.84 19.04 35.20
N GLU A 202 -14.23 19.76 34.25
CA GLU A 202 -14.01 21.21 34.37
C GLU A 202 -15.32 22.00 34.49
N ARG A 203 -16.36 21.60 33.74
CA ARG A 203 -17.70 22.19 33.84
C ARG A 203 -18.29 21.97 35.24
N GLN A 204 -18.22 20.75 35.76
CA GLN A 204 -18.72 20.43 37.09
C GLN A 204 -18.02 21.26 38.17
N GLN A 205 -16.69 21.41 38.08
CA GLN A 205 -15.93 22.23 39.03
C GLN A 205 -16.35 23.71 39.00
N LYS A 206 -16.62 24.28 37.83
CA LYS A 206 -17.10 25.67 37.70
C LYS A 206 -18.50 25.87 38.32
N ILE A 207 -19.40 24.90 38.11
CA ILE A 207 -20.74 24.91 38.70
C ILE A 207 -20.65 24.80 40.23
N ASP A 208 -19.82 23.90 40.74
CA ASP A 208 -19.60 23.72 42.19
C ASP A 208 -18.95 24.96 42.84
N ALA A 209 -18.04 25.64 42.15
CA ALA A 209 -17.43 26.87 42.64
C ALA A 209 -18.46 28.01 42.75
N GLN A 210 -19.29 28.21 41.73
CA GLN A 210 -20.31 29.26 41.70
C GLN A 210 -21.46 29.01 42.69
N THR A 211 -21.87 27.76 42.88
CA THR A 211 -22.86 27.41 43.91
C THR A 211 -22.31 27.62 45.33
N LYS A 212 -21.02 27.35 45.57
CA LYS A 212 -20.35 27.70 46.84
C LYS A 212 -20.26 29.21 47.04
N GLU A 213 -19.96 29.97 45.99
CA GLU A 213 -19.91 31.43 46.04
C GLU A 213 -21.30 32.02 46.36
N LEU A 214 -22.37 31.52 45.72
CA LEU A 214 -23.74 31.87 46.03
C LEU A 214 -24.09 31.57 47.49
N MET A 215 -23.76 30.37 47.98
CA MET A 215 -24.00 30.00 49.39
C MET A 215 -23.23 30.90 50.36
N ALA A 216 -22.00 31.28 50.03
CA ALA A 216 -21.20 32.19 50.85
C ALA A 216 -21.76 33.62 50.83
N ALA A 217 -22.25 34.09 49.68
CA ALA A 217 -22.91 35.39 49.55
C ALA A 217 -24.19 35.42 50.39
N LEU A 218 -25.04 34.39 50.29
CA LEU A 218 -26.27 34.26 51.08
C LEU A 218 -26.00 34.26 52.60
N ARG A 219 -24.92 33.62 53.05
CA ARG A 219 -24.53 33.60 54.48
C ARG A 219 -24.05 34.95 55.01
N LYS A 220 -23.53 35.83 54.15
CA LYS A 220 -23.02 37.16 54.52
C LYS A 220 -24.09 38.26 54.50
N MET A 221 -25.26 37.99 53.92
CA MET A 221 -26.34 38.96 53.80
C MET A 221 -27.05 39.18 55.14
N LYS A 222 -27.32 40.45 55.47
CA LYS A 222 -28.12 40.83 56.64
C LYS A 222 -29.58 41.10 56.23
N PRO A 223 -30.60 40.57 56.93
CA PRO A 223 -32.02 40.75 56.54
C PRO A 223 -32.50 42.20 56.47
N ALA A 224 -31.83 43.13 57.15
CA ALA A 224 -32.18 44.54 57.20
C ALA A 224 -31.78 45.32 55.94
N GLU A 225 -30.79 44.86 55.17
CA GLU A 225 -30.18 45.61 54.06
C GLU A 225 -30.72 45.12 52.69
N LYS A 226 -32.00 45.38 52.41
CA LYS A 226 -32.70 44.82 51.25
C LYS A 226 -32.13 45.25 49.88
N GLN A 227 -31.75 46.51 49.71
CA GLN A 227 -31.22 47.01 48.44
C GLN A 227 -29.86 46.42 48.04
N PRO A 228 -28.80 46.45 48.88
CA PRO A 228 -27.51 45.87 48.50
C PRO A 228 -27.59 44.34 48.35
N ASN A 229 -28.41 43.66 49.15
CA ASN A 229 -28.63 42.22 48.99
C ASN A 229 -29.27 41.87 47.64
N SER A 230 -30.24 42.67 47.16
CA SER A 230 -30.88 42.44 45.86
C SER A 230 -29.91 42.55 44.68
N GLN A 231 -28.97 43.51 44.72
CA GLN A 231 -27.96 43.67 43.66
C GLN A 231 -26.98 42.48 43.60
N VAL A 232 -26.60 41.94 44.75
CA VAL A 232 -25.71 40.76 44.81
C VAL A 232 -26.45 39.49 44.38
N LEU A 233 -27.74 39.35 44.68
CA LEU A 233 -28.54 38.23 44.19
C LEU A 233 -28.79 38.31 42.68
N ASP A 234 -29.03 39.52 42.15
CA ASP A 234 -29.23 39.73 40.72
C ASP A 234 -27.95 39.45 39.92
N SER A 235 -26.77 39.84 40.42
CA SER A 235 -25.50 39.52 39.76
C SER A 235 -25.21 38.01 39.75
N GLN A 236 -25.45 37.33 40.88
CA GLN A 236 -25.31 35.87 40.98
C GLN A 236 -26.33 35.13 40.09
N ARG A 237 -27.57 35.63 40.01
CA ARG A 237 -28.59 35.11 39.09
C ARG A 237 -28.20 35.28 37.63
N GLN A 238 -27.62 36.42 37.26
CA GLN A 238 -27.13 36.65 35.90
C GLN A 238 -25.97 35.71 35.55
N ASN A 239 -25.01 35.52 36.46
CA ASN A 239 -23.88 34.61 36.27
C ASN A 239 -24.33 33.15 36.10
N LEU A 240 -25.25 32.67 36.95
CA LEU A 240 -25.83 31.33 36.83
C LEU A 240 -26.62 31.15 35.53
N ASN A 241 -27.34 32.19 35.10
CA ASN A 241 -28.10 32.15 33.86
C ASN A 241 -27.17 32.14 32.63
N GLN A 242 -26.04 32.86 32.68
CA GLN A 242 -25.02 32.79 31.63
C GLN A 242 -24.39 31.41 31.54
N LEU A 243 -24.03 30.80 32.68
CA LEU A 243 -23.49 29.44 32.73
C LEU A 243 -24.50 28.40 32.23
N TRP A 244 -25.78 28.55 32.60
CA TRP A 244 -26.86 27.69 32.12
C TRP A 244 -27.08 27.82 30.61
N LYS A 245 -27.07 29.04 30.08
CA LYS A 245 -27.17 29.28 28.63
C LYS A 245 -25.99 28.68 27.87
N GLN A 246 -24.77 28.83 28.38
CA GLN A 246 -23.58 28.23 27.78
C GLN A 246 -23.66 26.69 27.79
N ALA A 247 -23.97 26.09 28.93
CA ALA A 247 -24.11 24.64 29.04
C ALA A 247 -25.23 24.06 28.15
N SER A 248 -26.41 24.70 28.14
CA SER A 248 -27.55 24.25 27.33
C SER A 248 -27.31 24.44 25.83
N SER A 249 -26.71 25.55 25.40
CA SER A 249 -26.41 25.79 23.98
C SER A 249 -25.38 24.81 23.43
N GLU A 250 -24.36 24.42 24.20
CA GLU A 250 -23.40 23.40 23.79
C GLU A 250 -24.04 22.01 23.72
N GLN A 251 -24.83 21.63 24.72
CA GLN A 251 -25.49 20.33 24.76
C GLN A 251 -26.54 20.16 23.65
N VAL A 252 -27.27 21.24 23.33
CA VAL A 252 -28.20 21.28 22.19
C VAL A 252 -27.43 21.21 20.87
N ARG A 253 -26.31 21.94 20.75
CA ARG A 253 -25.47 21.92 19.54
C ARG A 253 -24.82 20.55 19.30
N GLU A 254 -24.50 19.82 20.35
CA GLU A 254 -23.91 18.48 20.31
C GLU A 254 -24.93 17.38 19.96
N MET A 255 -26.15 17.46 20.51
CA MET A 255 -27.25 16.60 20.06
C MET A 255 -27.61 16.85 18.58
N LEU A 256 -27.53 18.11 18.14
CA LEU A 256 -27.76 18.48 16.74
C LEU A 256 -26.63 18.02 15.81
N SER A 257 -25.36 18.11 16.23
CA SER A 257 -24.24 17.64 15.41
C SER A 257 -24.25 16.12 15.23
N GLN A 258 -24.52 15.36 16.29
CA GLN A 258 -24.65 13.89 16.22
C GLN A 258 -25.81 13.43 15.32
N ASN A 259 -26.93 14.16 15.29
CA ASN A 259 -28.06 13.82 14.41
C ASN A 259 -27.90 14.33 12.98
N SER A 260 -27.12 15.39 12.75
CA SER A 260 -26.94 15.95 11.40
C SER A 260 -26.10 15.07 10.49
N GLU A 261 -25.02 14.44 10.97
CA GLU A 261 -24.16 13.57 10.15
C GLU A 261 -24.89 12.35 9.55
N SER A 262 -26.01 11.92 10.16
CA SER A 262 -26.82 10.79 9.68
C SER A 262 -28.03 11.20 8.82
N MET A 263 -28.30 12.50 8.66
CA MET A 263 -29.58 13.00 8.12
C MET A 263 -29.45 14.03 6.98
N THR A 264 -28.23 14.47 6.62
CA THR A 264 -27.97 15.48 5.58
C THR A 264 -28.44 15.00 4.20
N GLY A 265 -29.64 15.42 3.78
CA GLY A 265 -30.20 15.14 2.46
C GLY A 265 -31.69 14.77 2.43
N SER A 266 -32.32 14.57 3.59
CA SER A 266 -33.76 14.25 3.66
C SER A 266 -34.63 15.51 3.81
N GLN A 267 -35.84 15.49 3.24
CA GLN A 267 -36.88 16.54 3.38
C GLN A 267 -37.20 16.86 4.86
N ARG A 268 -36.93 15.91 5.75
CA ARG A 268 -37.04 16.03 7.21
C ARG A 268 -35.98 16.94 7.83
N GLY A 269 -34.74 16.89 7.34
CA GLY A 269 -33.66 17.76 7.80
C GLY A 269 -33.91 19.24 7.48
N GLN A 270 -34.63 19.53 6.40
CA GLN A 270 -35.04 20.90 6.05
C GLN A 270 -36.10 21.44 7.01
N LYS A 271 -37.16 20.66 7.29
CA LYS A 271 -38.20 21.06 8.25
C LYS A 271 -37.67 21.29 9.66
N MET A 272 -36.75 20.43 10.12
CA MET A 272 -36.13 20.58 11.43
C MET A 272 -35.30 21.87 11.54
N ASN A 273 -34.58 22.25 10.46
CA ASN A 273 -33.85 23.52 10.41
C ASN A 273 -34.79 24.73 10.40
N ASP A 274 -35.94 24.65 9.73
CA ASP A 274 -36.94 25.72 9.70
C ASP A 274 -37.57 25.92 11.09
N TRP A 275 -37.91 24.85 11.80
CA TRP A 275 -38.37 24.94 13.20
C TRP A 275 -37.31 25.53 14.12
N LEU A 276 -36.04 25.17 13.92
CA LEU A 276 -34.94 25.72 14.71
C LEU A 276 -34.80 27.23 14.51
N LYS A 277 -34.97 27.69 13.27
CA LYS A 277 -34.92 29.10 12.91
C LYS A 277 -36.10 29.86 13.50
N GLU A 278 -37.30 29.31 13.43
CA GLU A 278 -38.48 29.92 14.05
C GLU A 278 -38.36 29.99 15.58
N LEU A 279 -37.86 28.95 16.24
CA LEU A 279 -37.60 28.95 17.68
C LEU A 279 -36.52 29.97 18.07
N GLN A 280 -35.48 30.15 17.25
CA GLN A 280 -34.46 31.18 17.43
C GLN A 280 -35.02 32.60 17.26
N ASP A 281 -35.97 32.77 16.34
CA ASP A 281 -36.70 34.02 16.10
C ASP A 281 -37.87 34.23 17.09
N GLY A 282 -38.07 33.31 18.05
CA GLY A 282 -39.12 33.37 19.08
C GLY A 282 -40.53 33.06 18.57
N ARG A 283 -40.66 32.53 17.36
CA ARG A 283 -41.94 32.15 16.71
C ARG A 283 -42.16 30.66 16.93
N THR A 284 -43.34 30.29 17.44
CA THR A 284 -43.69 28.88 17.76
C THR A 284 -44.88 28.37 16.94
N ASP A 285 -45.34 29.17 15.98
CA ASP A 285 -46.62 28.97 15.30
C ASP A 285 -46.66 27.66 14.49
N SER A 286 -45.57 27.29 13.81
CA SER A 286 -45.51 26.04 13.04
C SER A 286 -45.53 24.80 13.94
N LEU A 287 -44.78 24.84 15.03
CA LEU A 287 -44.66 23.75 16.00
C LEU A 287 -45.97 23.58 16.79
N GLN A 288 -46.65 24.68 17.11
CA GLN A 288 -47.96 24.67 17.72
C GLN A 288 -49.04 24.10 16.79
N LYS A 289 -48.97 24.40 15.50
CA LYS A 289 -49.88 23.88 14.48
C LYS A 289 -49.72 22.37 14.27
N GLU A 290 -48.50 21.84 14.28
CA GLU A 290 -48.28 20.40 14.17
C GLU A 290 -48.72 19.63 15.43
N LEU A 291 -48.55 20.22 16.62
CA LEU A 291 -49.09 19.66 17.86
C LEU A 291 -50.63 19.69 17.89
N GLN A 292 -51.25 20.75 17.37
CA GLN A 292 -52.71 20.83 17.24
C GLN A 292 -53.24 19.79 16.26
N ASN A 293 -52.60 19.63 15.10
CA ASN A 293 -52.96 18.60 14.14
C ASN A 293 -52.89 17.21 14.77
N ALA A 294 -51.79 16.87 15.48
CA ALA A 294 -51.66 15.59 16.18
C ALA A 294 -52.74 15.39 17.25
N GLN A 295 -53.11 16.44 17.98
CA GLN A 295 -54.20 16.42 18.95
C GLN A 295 -55.57 16.15 18.29
N GLU A 296 -55.80 16.70 17.10
CA GLU A 296 -57.02 16.52 16.32
C GLU A 296 -57.11 15.11 15.71
N THR A 297 -55.99 14.55 15.25
CA THR A 297 -55.90 13.13 14.84
C THR A 297 -56.18 12.20 16.01
N LEU A 298 -55.73 12.54 17.22
CA LEU A 298 -56.03 11.80 18.45
C LEU A 298 -57.52 11.85 18.83
N LYS A 299 -58.14 13.02 18.71
CA LYS A 299 -59.59 13.18 18.95
C LYS A 299 -60.43 12.42 17.93
N SER A 300 -60.06 12.46 16.66
CA SER A 300 -60.75 11.70 15.60
C SER A 300 -60.57 10.18 15.76
N MET A 301 -59.42 9.71 16.27
CA MET A 301 -59.25 8.30 16.65
C MET A 301 -60.20 7.85 17.75
N LEU A 302 -60.42 8.71 18.76
CA LEU A 302 -61.31 8.40 19.89
C LEU A 302 -62.78 8.37 19.46
N ASN A 303 -63.16 9.16 18.45
CA ASN A 303 -64.53 9.27 17.94
C ASN A 303 -64.83 8.37 16.74
N ALA A 304 -63.86 7.62 16.22
CA ALA A 304 -64.05 6.76 15.05
C ALA A 304 -64.78 5.46 15.43
N ASP A 305 -65.84 5.12 14.70
CA ASP A 305 -66.72 3.97 14.98
C ASP A 305 -66.14 2.63 14.49
N SER A 306 -65.21 2.64 13.51
CA SER A 306 -64.65 1.43 12.90
C SER A 306 -63.20 1.16 13.31
N ALA A 307 -62.86 -0.12 13.48
CA ALA A 307 -61.50 -0.56 13.85
C ALA A 307 -60.46 -0.30 12.74
N GLU A 308 -60.89 -0.17 11.48
CA GLU A 308 -60.01 0.12 10.34
C GLU A 308 -59.65 1.61 10.24
N GLU A 309 -60.60 2.51 10.50
CA GLU A 309 -60.33 3.95 10.54
C GLU A 309 -59.41 4.31 11.70
N ARG A 310 -59.60 3.69 12.87
CA ARG A 310 -58.67 3.84 14.01
C ARG A 310 -57.24 3.42 13.66
N LYS A 311 -57.06 2.37 12.84
CA LYS A 311 -55.73 1.93 12.38
C LYS A 311 -55.10 2.90 11.38
N LYS A 312 -55.90 3.45 10.45
CA LYS A 312 -55.42 4.48 9.50
C LYS A 312 -54.98 5.74 10.24
N LEU A 313 -55.84 6.25 11.12
CA LEU A 313 -55.53 7.43 11.94
C LEU A 313 -54.35 7.18 12.90
N ALA A 314 -54.20 5.98 13.45
CA ALA A 314 -53.02 5.60 14.24
C ALA A 314 -51.72 5.64 13.40
N SER A 315 -51.78 5.22 12.14
CA SER A 315 -50.63 5.26 11.24
C SER A 315 -50.26 6.70 10.85
N GLU A 316 -51.26 7.58 10.70
CA GLU A 316 -51.08 8.98 10.39
C GLU A 316 -50.53 9.77 11.59
N LEU A 317 -51.05 9.52 12.79
CA LEU A 317 -50.51 10.04 14.04
C LEU A 317 -49.07 9.57 14.26
N LYS A 318 -48.76 8.30 13.97
CA LYS A 318 -47.40 7.78 14.06
C LYS A 318 -46.45 8.49 13.11
N LYS A 319 -46.90 8.83 11.90
CA LYS A 319 -46.10 9.58 10.92
C LYS A 319 -45.86 11.02 11.40
N GLN A 320 -46.89 11.70 11.89
CA GLN A 320 -46.79 13.05 12.46
C GLN A 320 -45.86 13.11 13.69
N LEU A 321 -45.98 12.15 14.61
CA LEU A 321 -45.11 12.06 15.79
C LEU A 321 -43.68 11.64 15.44
N GLN A 322 -43.52 10.83 14.39
CA GLN A 322 -42.20 10.52 13.88
C GLN A 322 -41.54 11.76 13.31
N ASP A 323 -42.24 12.67 12.65
CA ASP A 323 -41.63 13.91 12.13
C ASP A 323 -41.20 14.88 13.25
N LEU A 324 -41.77 14.78 14.45
CA LEU A 324 -41.42 15.57 15.63
C LEU A 324 -40.25 15.01 16.47
N LYS A 325 -39.83 13.76 16.25
CA LYS A 325 -38.81 13.05 17.06
C LYS A 325 -37.46 12.94 16.36
#